data_AF-A0A524L562-F1
#
_entry.id   AF-A0A524L562-F1
#
_cell.length_a   1.000
_cell.length_b   1.000
_cell.length_c   1.000
_cell.angle_alpha   90.00
_cell.angle_beta   90.00
_cell.angle_gamma   90.00
#
_symmetry.space_group_name_H-M   'P 1'
#
loop_
_entity.id
_entity.type
_entity.pdbx_description
1 polymer ?
#
loop_
_entity_poly.entity_id
_entity_poly.type
_entity_poly.pdbx_seq_one_letter_code
_entity_poly.pdbx_strand_id
1 'polypeptide(L)'
;MIRGGYNVYPREIEEVICQIPEVSETAVIGISHEDPGEAIAACVAFKDGVHLDHDAVRIFVKERVTPYKYHRLLKYGKIPFPRADRERF
;
A
#
# COMPACT_ATOMS: atom_id res chain seq x y z
N MET A 1 -3.05 11.03 -3.55
CA MET A 1 -4.06 10.33 -4.36
C MET A 1 -5.44 10.78 -3.85
N ILE A 2 -6.48 10.79 -4.68
CA ILE A 2 -7.82 11.27 -4.34
C ILE A 2 -8.80 10.10 -4.40
N ARG A 3 -9.40 9.76 -3.27
CA ARG A 3 -10.28 8.60 -3.13
C ARG A 3 -11.62 9.03 -2.56
N GLY A 4 -12.69 8.93 -3.35
CA GLY A 4 -14.04 9.31 -2.91
C GLY A 4 -14.14 10.76 -2.42
N GLY A 5 -13.36 11.68 -3.01
CA GLY A 5 -13.30 13.09 -2.61
C GLY A 5 -12.36 13.40 -1.44
N TYR A 6 -11.62 12.43 -0.90
CA TYR A 6 -10.67 12.63 0.19
C TYR A 6 -9.22 12.56 -0.27
N ASN A 7 -8.39 13.44 0.28
CA ASN A 7 -6.94 13.36 0.12
C ASN A 7 -6.39 12.19 0.93
N VAL A 8 -5.71 11.27 0.22
CA VAL A 8 -4.97 10.17 0.82
C VAL A 8 -3.50 10.36 0.49
N TYR A 9 -2.66 10.45 1.52
CA TYR A 9 -1.23 10.61 1.41
C TYR A 9 -0.57 9.23 1.47
N PRO A 10 0.08 8.76 0.38
CA PRO A 10 0.69 7.44 0.35
C PRO A 10 1.65 7.19 1.51
N ARG A 11 2.44 8.23 1.85
CA ARG A 11 3.44 8.17 2.91
C ARG A 11 2.89 7.77 4.28
N GLU A 12 1.67 8.19 4.61
CA GLU A 12 1.00 7.80 5.87
C GLU A 12 0.82 6.28 5.95
N ILE A 13 0.47 5.65 4.83
CA ILE A 13 0.24 4.21 4.73
C ILE A 13 1.57 3.46 4.66
N GLU A 14 2.55 4.00 3.94
CA GLU A 14 3.92 3.47 3.89
C GLU A 14 4.56 3.44 5.28
N GLU A 15 4.44 4.52 6.04
CA GLU A 15 4.97 4.61 7.41
C GLU A 15 4.35 3.55 8.33
N VAL A 16 3.05 3.26 8.18
CA VAL A 16 2.39 2.17 8.92
C VAL A 16 2.90 0.80 8.46
N ILE A 17 2.98 0.53 7.16
CA ILE A 17 3.46 -0.76 6.65
C ILE A 17 4.92 -1.01 7.07
N CYS A 18 5.77 0.02 7.09
CA CYS A 18 7.16 -0.06 7.54
C CYS A 18 7.32 -0.38 9.05
N GLN A 19 6.27 -0.29 9.85
CA GLN A 19 6.31 -0.74 11.25
C GLN A 19 6.26 -2.26 11.39
N ILE A 20 5.92 -2.99 10.33
CA ILE A 20 5.90 -4.44 10.32
C ILE A 20 7.35 -4.95 10.28
N PRO A 21 7.83 -5.70 11.30
CA PRO A 21 9.24 -6.09 11.41
C PRO A 21 9.80 -6.85 10.22
N GLU A 22 8.97 -7.62 9.52
CA GLU A 22 9.33 -8.43 8.36
C GLU A 22 9.45 -7.60 7.08
N VAL A 23 8.94 -6.37 7.06
CA VAL A 23 9.00 -5.48 5.90
C VAL A 23 10.37 -4.80 5.81
N SER A 24 10.97 -4.84 4.63
CA SER A 24 12.21 -4.12 4.29
C SER A 24 11.93 -2.78 3.63
N GLU A 25 10.97 -2.74 2.70
CA GLU A 25 10.59 -1.53 1.98
C GLU A 25 9.14 -1.66 1.52
N THR A 26 8.47 -0.52 1.36
CA THR A 26 7.12 -0.45 0.81
C THR A 26 6.96 0.78 -0.08
N ALA A 27 6.09 0.67 -1.08
CA ALA A 27 5.64 1.78 -1.89
C ALA A 27 4.12 1.75 -2.01
N VAL A 28 3.47 2.90 -1.84
CA VAL A 28 2.01 3.03 -1.94
C VAL A 28 1.66 3.98 -3.07
N ILE A 29 0.70 3.60 -3.90
CA ILE A 29 0.25 4.38 -5.05
C ILE A 29 -1.27 4.35 -5.17
N GLY A 30 -1.80 5.37 -5.84
CA GLY A 30 -3.18 5.37 -6.31
C GLY A 30 -3.23 4.70 -7.68
N ILE A 31 -4.24 3.85 -7.88
CA ILE A 31 -4.55 3.23 -9.17
C ILE A 31 -5.99 3.57 -9.56
N SER A 32 -6.28 3.65 -10.85
CA SER A 32 -7.63 3.87 -11.35
C SER A 32 -8.59 2.79 -10.85
N HIS A 33 -9.78 3.19 -10.40
CA HIS A 33 -10.79 2.27 -9.89
C HIS A 33 -12.19 2.80 -10.15
N GLU A 34 -13.11 1.93 -10.59
CA GLU A 34 -14.47 2.32 -11.02
C GLU A 34 -15.23 3.09 -9.93
N ASP A 35 -15.20 2.60 -8.69
CA ASP A 35 -15.67 3.33 -7.50
C ASP A 35 -14.71 3.11 -6.32
N PRO A 36 -14.04 4.15 -5.77
CA PRO A 36 -14.42 5.57 -5.76
C PRO A 36 -13.46 6.49 -6.57
N GLY A 37 -13.15 6.14 -7.81
CA GLY A 37 -12.20 6.85 -8.69
C GLY A 37 -10.77 6.33 -8.59
N GLU A 38 -10.22 6.26 -7.37
CA GLU A 38 -8.90 5.66 -7.12
C GLU A 38 -8.93 4.60 -6.00
N ALA A 39 -8.14 3.55 -6.18
CA ALA A 39 -7.81 2.57 -5.15
C ALA A 39 -6.37 2.70 -4.68
N ILE A 40 -6.16 2.36 -3.41
CA ILE A 40 -4.84 2.33 -2.79
C ILE A 40 -4.24 0.95 -3.06
N ALA A 41 -3.12 0.92 -3.75
CA ALA A 41 -2.30 -0.26 -3.94
C ALA A 41 -0.99 -0.11 -3.15
N ALA A 42 -0.61 -1.17 -2.45
CA ALA A 42 0.66 -1.24 -1.73
C ALA A 42 1.53 -2.36 -2.33
N CYS A 43 2.80 -2.04 -2.57
CA CYS A 43 3.81 -3.05 -2.84
C CYS A 43 4.74 -3.17 -1.65
N VAL A 44 4.94 -4.39 -1.18
CA VAL A 44 5.73 -4.69 0.02
C VAL A 44 6.85 -5.65 -0.34
N ALA A 45 8.08 -5.22 -0.03
CA ALA A 45 9.26 -6.07 -0.06
C ALA A 45 9.58 -6.54 1.36
N PHE A 46 9.68 -7.85 1.54
CA PHE A 46 10.05 -8.45 2.82
C PHE A 46 11.56 -8.57 2.96
N LYS A 47 12.03 -8.66 4.20
CA LYS A 47 13.41 -9.03 4.53
C LYS A 47 13.70 -10.45 4.05
N ASP A 48 14.99 -10.77 3.88
CA ASP A 48 15.39 -12.10 3.39
C ASP A 48 14.89 -13.22 4.32
N GLY A 49 14.31 -14.27 3.69
CA GLY A 49 13.86 -15.47 4.39
C GLY A 49 12.53 -15.34 5.15
N VAL A 50 11.84 -14.20 5.07
CA VAL A 50 10.52 -14.02 5.69
C VAL A 50 9.43 -13.71 4.67
N HIS A 51 8.23 -14.21 4.95
CA HIS A 51 7.03 -13.95 4.18
C HIS A 51 5.86 -13.69 5.13
N LEU A 52 5.00 -12.74 4.79
CA LEU A 52 3.75 -12.51 5.50
C LEU A 52 2.56 -12.78 4.62
N ASP A 53 1.48 -13.19 5.27
CA ASP A 53 0.18 -13.30 4.63
C ASP A 53 -0.37 -11.92 4.22
N HIS A 54 -1.06 -11.87 3.08
CA HIS A 54 -1.63 -10.63 2.56
C HIS A 54 -2.65 -10.03 3.52
N ASP A 55 -3.48 -10.87 4.14
CA ASP A 55 -4.48 -10.40 5.08
C ASP A 55 -3.84 -9.91 6.38
N ALA A 56 -2.71 -10.48 6.82
CA ALA A 56 -1.99 -9.99 7.99
C ALA A 56 -1.51 -8.53 7.82
N VAL A 57 -0.88 -8.21 6.69
CA VAL A 57 -0.45 -6.83 6.37
C VAL A 57 -1.66 -5.88 6.28
N ARG A 58 -2.73 -6.34 5.64
CA ARG A 58 -3.96 -5.56 5.48
C ARG A 58 -4.65 -5.26 6.81
N ILE A 59 -4.78 -6.26 7.69
CA ILE A 59 -5.35 -6.12 9.03
C ILE A 59 -4.51 -5.14 9.85
N PHE A 60 -3.19 -5.31 9.84
CA PHE A 60 -2.26 -4.43 10.57
C PHE A 60 -2.45 -2.96 10.19
N VAL A 61 -2.56 -2.66 8.88
CA VAL A 61 -2.81 -1.30 8.38
C VAL A 61 -4.21 -0.82 8.77
N LYS A 62 -5.24 -1.65 8.57
CA LYS A 62 -6.65 -1.30 8.83
C LYS A 62 -6.90 -0.89 10.29
N GLU A 63 -6.17 -1.45 11.24
CA GLU A 63 -6.28 -1.09 12.66
C GLU A 63 -5.63 0.25 13.01
N ARG A 64 -4.76 0.78 12.14
CA ARG A 64 -3.92 1.96 12.40
C ARG A 64 -4.27 3.19 11.56
N VAL A 65 -5.07 3.02 10.51
CA VAL A 65 -5.53 4.13 9.64
C VAL A 65 -7.05 4.20 9.62
N THR A 66 -7.60 5.36 9.23
CA THR A 66 -9.05 5.48 9.06
C THR A 66 -9.56 4.54 7.95
N PRO A 67 -10.80 4.01 8.03
CA PRO A 67 -11.28 2.96 7.14
C PRO A 67 -11.20 3.25 5.63
N TYR A 68 -11.18 4.51 5.20
CA TYR A 68 -11.06 4.84 3.78
C TYR A 68 -9.61 4.83 3.26
N LYS A 69 -8.61 4.75 4.15
CA LYS A 69 -7.17 4.84 3.83
C LYS A 69 -6.43 3.50 3.76
N TYR A 70 -7.06 2.37 4.07
CA TYR A 70 -6.36 1.09 3.95
C TYR A 70 -6.31 0.61 2.49
N HIS A 71 -5.25 -0.11 2.14
CA HIS A 71 -5.01 -0.60 0.77
C HIS A 71 -6.00 -1.71 0.38
N ARG A 72 -6.46 -1.70 -0.88
CA ARG A 72 -7.32 -2.76 -1.44
C ARG A 72 -6.52 -3.84 -2.16
N LEU A 73 -5.39 -3.46 -2.76
CA LEU A 73 -4.51 -4.39 -3.47
C LEU A 73 -3.14 -4.40 -2.80
N LEU A 74 -2.61 -5.61 -2.62
CA LEU A 74 -1.28 -5.84 -2.06
C LEU A 74 -0.50 -6.72 -3.05
N LYS A 75 0.68 -6.27 -3.47
CA LYS A 75 1.61 -7.05 -4.29
C LYS A 75 2.94 -7.27 -3.57
N TYR A 76 3.49 -8.46 -3.72
CA TYR A 76 4.81 -8.81 -3.21
C TYR A 76 5.84 -8.91 -4.33
N GLY A 77 7.07 -8.51 -4.03
CA GLY A 77 8.19 -8.65 -4.95
C GLY A 77 9.35 -7.72 -4.60
N LYS A 78 10.44 -7.81 -5.38
CA LYS A 78 11.51 -6.82 -5.34
C LYS A 78 10.99 -5.50 -5.89
N ILE A 79 11.20 -4.42 -5.14
CA ILE A 79 10.94 -3.06 -5.62
C ILE A 79 12.09 -2.69 -6.55
N PRO A 80 11.79 -2.50 -7.84
CA PRO A 80 12.16 -1.24 -8.47
C PRO A 80 10.90 -0.64 -9.09
N PHE A 81 9.98 -0.17 -8.26
CA PHE A 81 8.86 0.61 -8.77
C PHE A 81 9.38 2.04 -9.01
N PRO A 82 9.30 2.56 -10.25
CA PRO A 82 9.61 3.96 -10.47
C PRO A 82 8.65 4.76 -9.58
N ARG A 83 9.19 5.55 -8.66
CA ARG A 83 8.41 6.44 -7.76
C ARG A 83 7.49 7.42 -8.51
N ALA A 84 7.46 7.40 -9.85
CA ALA A 84 6.86 8.41 -10.70
C ALA A 84 6.11 7.92 -11.95
N ASP A 85 6.05 6.62 -12.30
CA ASP A 85 5.37 6.20 -13.54
C ASP A 85 3.91 5.81 -13.27
N ARG A 86 3.02 6.79 -13.46
CA ARG A 86 1.58 6.71 -13.12
C ARG A 86 0.74 5.93 -14.14
N GLU A 87 1.34 5.28 -15.14
CA GLU A 87 0.61 4.77 -16.32
C GLU A 87 0.56 3.24 -16.45
N ARG A 88 1.11 2.47 -15.50
CA ARG A 88 1.10 1.00 -15.54
C ARG A 88 0.44 0.35 -14.33
N PHE A 89 -0.83 0.69 -14.07
CA PHE A 89 -1.72 -0.08 -13.21
C PHE A 89 -3.15 -0.06 -13.72
#